data_AF-Q2LDI3-F1
#
_entry.id   AF-Q2LDI3-F1
#
_cell.length_a   1.000
_cell.length_b   1.000
_cell.length_c   1.000
_cell.angle_alpha   90.00
_cell.angle_beta   90.00
_cell.angle_gamma   90.00
#
_symmetry.space_group_name_H-M   'P 1'
#
loop_
_entity.id
_entity.type
_entity.pdbx_description
1 polymer ?
#
loop_
_entity_poly.entity_id
_entity_poly.type
_entity_poly.pdbx_seq_one_letter_code
_entity_poly.pdbx_strand_id
1 'polypeptide(L)'
;PVRHEDIDKGILLNWTKGFKASGAEGNNIVGLLRDAIKRRGDFEMDVVAMVNDTVATMISCYYEDRQCEVGMIVGTGCNACYMEE
;
A
#
# COMPACT_ATOMS: atom_id res chain seq x y z
N PRO A 1 -8.00 4.32 -4.40
CA PRO A 1 -8.30 2.88 -4.24
C PRO A 1 -7.45 2.07 -5.20
N VAL A 2 -6.99 0.88 -4.79
CA VAL A 2 -6.08 0.07 -5.59
C VAL A 2 -6.63 -1.34 -5.71
N ARG A 3 -6.64 -1.90 -6.92
CA ARG A 3 -6.80 -3.34 -7.11
C ARG A 3 -5.43 -3.97 -6.95
N HIS A 4 -5.24 -4.68 -5.85
CA HIS A 4 -4.01 -5.39 -5.52
C HIS A 4 -3.96 -6.68 -6.37
N GLU A 5 -2.90 -6.84 -7.18
CA GLU A 5 -2.73 -8.00 -8.06
C GLU A 5 -1.59 -8.93 -7.62
N ASP A 6 -0.58 -8.40 -6.93
CA ASP A 6 0.52 -9.13 -6.30
C ASP A 6 1.13 -8.23 -5.20
N ILE A 7 1.95 -8.78 -4.29
CA ILE A 7 2.50 -8.07 -3.12
C ILE A 7 3.14 -6.72 -3.45
N ASP A 8 3.77 -6.61 -4.62
CA ASP A 8 4.42 -5.41 -5.14
C ASP A 8 3.73 -4.87 -6.42
N LYS A 9 2.46 -5.21 -6.64
CA LYS A 9 1.69 -4.83 -7.84
C LYS A 9 0.29 -4.36 -7.48
N GLY A 10 0.03 -3.08 -7.74
CA GLY A 10 -1.27 -2.45 -7.47
C GLY A 10 -1.73 -1.57 -8.61
N ILE A 11 -2.93 -1.83 -9.15
CA ILE A 11 -3.55 -1.00 -10.18
C ILE A 11 -4.39 0.10 -9.52
N LEU A 12 -4.02 1.37 -9.71
CA LEU A 12 -4.82 2.48 -9.21
C LEU A 12 -6.15 2.54 -9.95
N LEU A 13 -7.26 2.45 -9.23
CA LEU A 13 -8.60 2.52 -9.84
C LEU A 13 -9.01 3.96 -10.10
N ASN A 14 -8.93 4.79 -9.05
CA ASN A 14 -9.26 6.20 -9.10
C ASN A 14 -8.53 6.95 -7.98
N TRP A 15 -8.23 8.23 -8.23
CA TRP A 15 -7.79 9.15 -7.20
C TRP A 15 -8.95 9.51 -6.26
N THR A 16 -8.58 9.85 -5.02
CA THR A 16 -9.51 10.29 -3.97
C THR A 16 -8.84 11.40 -3.16
N LYS A 17 -9.49 11.90 -2.11
CA LYS A 17 -8.92 12.89 -1.18
C LYS A 17 -8.40 14.15 -1.89
N GLY A 18 -9.09 14.60 -2.95
CA GLY A 18 -8.76 15.81 -3.70
C GLY A 18 -7.60 15.69 -4.69
N PHE A 19 -6.98 14.52 -4.84
CA PHE A 19 -5.92 14.30 -5.82
C PHE A 19 -6.48 14.09 -7.23
N LYS A 20 -5.72 14.54 -8.23
CA LYS A 20 -5.98 14.27 -9.65
C LYS A 20 -4.68 14.37 -10.44
N ALA A 21 -4.03 13.22 -10.67
CA ALA A 21 -2.82 13.14 -11.49
C ALA A 21 -3.07 12.26 -12.73
N SER A 22 -2.75 12.80 -13.91
CA SER A 22 -2.88 12.07 -15.17
C SER A 22 -1.87 10.93 -15.26
N GLY A 23 -2.23 9.87 -15.98
CA GLY A 23 -1.34 8.74 -16.27
C GLY A 23 -1.14 7.74 -15.12
N ALA A 24 -1.79 7.93 -13.97
CA ALA A 24 -1.71 6.99 -12.85
C ALA A 24 -2.91 6.03 -12.78
N GLU A 25 -4.13 6.52 -12.98
CA GLU A 25 -5.33 5.68 -12.97
C GLU A 25 -5.25 4.63 -14.09
N GLY A 26 -5.65 3.39 -13.79
CA GLY A 26 -5.52 2.23 -14.67
C GLY A 26 -4.12 1.60 -14.74
N ASN A 27 -3.11 2.15 -14.05
CA ASN A 27 -1.72 1.72 -14.16
C ASN A 27 -1.18 1.12 -12.85
N ASN A 28 -0.11 0.33 -12.95
CA ASN A 28 0.60 -0.22 -11.79
C ASN A 28 1.40 0.87 -11.07
N ILE A 29 0.95 1.30 -9.89
CA ILE A 29 1.57 2.40 -9.15
C ILE A 29 2.96 2.07 -8.61
N VAL A 30 3.23 0.81 -8.30
CA VAL A 30 4.57 0.39 -7.87
C VAL A 30 5.56 0.49 -9.03
N GLY A 31 5.14 0.10 -10.24
CA GLY A 31 5.92 0.30 -11.46
C GLY A 31 6.21 1.79 -11.72
N LEU A 32 5.20 2.65 -11.60
CA LEU A 32 5.36 4.10 -11.76
C LEU A 32 6.35 4.68 -10.73
N LEU A 33 6.33 4.20 -9.48
CA LEU A 33 7.27 4.61 -8.45
C LEU A 33 8.70 4.13 -8.76
N ARG A 34 8.88 2.88 -9.17
CA ARG A 34 10.18 2.34 -9.61
C ARG A 34 10.78 3.13 -10.77
N ASP A 35 9.97 3.48 -11.76
CA ASP A 35 10.40 4.31 -12.88
C ASP A 35 10.79 5.72 -12.43
N ALA A 36 10.08 6.29 -11.45
CA ALA A 36 10.42 7.59 -10.87
C ALA A 36 11.75 7.55 -10.10
N ILE A 37 12.00 6.49 -9.32
CA ILE A 37 13.28 6.28 -8.63
C ILE A 37 14.43 6.17 -9.64
N LYS A 38 14.27 5.33 -10.67
CA LYS A 38 15.28 5.18 -11.75
C LYS A 38 15.58 6.50 -12.46
N ARG A 39 14.56 7.31 -12.74
CA ARG A 39 14.75 8.64 -13.36
C ARG A 39 15.51 9.62 -12.47
N ARG A 40 15.40 9.49 -11.15
CA ARG A 40 16.07 10.38 -10.20
C ARG A 40 17.58 10.10 -10.14
N GLY A 41 17.97 8.83 -10.14
CA GLY A 41 19.34 8.37 -10.37
C GLY A 41 20.37 8.69 -9.26
N ASP A 42 19.95 9.31 -8.15
CA ASP A 42 20.78 9.67 -7.01
C ASP A 42 20.74 8.62 -5.88
N PHE A 43 19.89 7.60 -5.98
CA PHE A 43 19.87 6.44 -5.09
C PHE A 43 19.29 5.19 -5.78
N GLU A 44 19.66 4.03 -5.26
CA GLU A 44 19.12 2.73 -5.66
C GLU A 44 18.18 2.20 -4.57
N MET A 45 16.93 1.91 -4.94
CA MET A 45 15.91 1.40 -4.03
C MET A 45 14.92 0.53 -4.81
N ASP A 46 14.50 -0.58 -4.21
CA ASP A 46 13.42 -1.40 -4.73
C ASP A 46 12.19 -1.35 -3.80
N VAL A 47 11.03 -1.64 -4.37
CA VAL A 47 9.74 -1.70 -3.68
C VAL A 47 9.33 -3.16 -3.58
N VAL A 48 9.54 -3.78 -2.42
CA VAL A 48 9.27 -5.21 -2.22
C VAL A 48 7.81 -5.52 -1.85
N ALA A 49 7.07 -4.52 -1.36
CA ALA A 49 5.68 -4.68 -0.97
C ALA A 49 4.93 -3.34 -0.98
N MET A 50 3.63 -3.41 -1.25
CA MET A 50 2.68 -2.32 -1.08
C MET A 50 1.55 -2.80 -0.17
N VAL A 51 1.29 -2.09 0.93
CA VAL A 51 0.31 -2.50 1.93
C VAL A 51 -0.68 -1.38 2.22
N ASN A 52 -1.89 -1.76 2.64
CA ASN A 52 -2.82 -0.83 3.26
C ASN A 52 -2.36 -0.49 4.69
N ASP A 53 -2.72 0.70 5.17
CA ASP A 53 -2.36 1.21 6.49
C ASP A 53 -2.85 0.33 7.65
N THR A 54 -4.08 -0.19 7.58
CA THR A 54 -4.60 -1.10 8.61
C THR A 54 -3.88 -2.45 8.60
N VAL A 55 -3.51 -2.97 7.43
CA VAL A 55 -2.69 -4.19 7.30
C VAL A 55 -1.29 -3.99 7.89
N ALA A 56 -0.65 -2.86 7.59
CA ALA A 56 0.65 -2.51 8.17
C ALA A 56 0.58 -2.38 9.70
N THR A 57 -0.52 -1.83 10.21
CA THR A 57 -0.78 -1.73 11.66
C THR A 57 -0.80 -3.11 12.31
N MET A 58 -1.56 -4.06 11.76
CA MET A 58 -1.62 -5.44 12.27
C MET A 58 -0.25 -6.12 12.23
N ILE A 59 0.45 -6.07 11.08
CA ILE A 59 1.76 -6.73 10.91
C ILE A 59 2.79 -6.17 11.90
N SER A 60 2.76 -4.86 12.15
CA SER A 60 3.66 -4.23 13.12
C SER A 60 3.42 -4.76 14.54
N CYS A 61 2.16 -4.92 14.95
CA CYS A 61 1.81 -5.52 16.23
C CYS A 61 2.14 -7.02 16.27
N TYR A 62 1.87 -7.76 15.19
CA TYR A 62 2.17 -9.19 15.07
C TYR A 62 3.67 -9.49 15.22
N TYR A 63 4.53 -8.57 14.75
CA TYR A 63 5.97 -8.68 14.91
C TYR A 63 6.41 -8.69 16.38
N GLU A 64 5.72 -7.95 17.24
CA GLU A 64 6.00 -7.90 18.69
C GLU A 64 5.24 -8.99 19.46
N ASP A 65 3.98 -9.23 19.10
CA ASP A 65 3.10 -10.24 19.70
C ASP A 65 2.42 -11.08 18.62
N ARG A 66 2.85 -12.35 18.50
CA ARG A 66 2.33 -13.28 17.49
C ARG A 66 0.87 -13.70 17.72
N GLN A 67 0.21 -13.23 18.78
CA GLN A 67 -1.23 -13.39 18.99
C GLN A 67 -2.05 -12.27 18.33
N CYS A 68 -1.41 -11.23 17.77
CA CYS A 68 -2.11 -10.13 17.12
C CYS A 68 -2.62 -10.53 15.72
N GLU A 69 -3.88 -10.93 15.63
CA GLU A 69 -4.50 -11.37 14.39
C GLU A 69 -5.49 -10.36 13.81
N VAL A 70 -5.66 -9.19 14.44
CA VAL A 70 -6.58 -8.13 14.01
C VAL A 70 -5.91 -6.76 14.09
N GLY A 71 -6.00 -5.99 13.01
CA GLY A 71 -5.64 -4.57 12.99
C GLY A 71 -6.89 -3.71 12.84
N MET A 72 -6.97 -2.60 13.58
CA MET A 72 -8.09 -1.68 13.49
C MET A 72 -7.60 -0.23 13.61
N ILE A 73 -8.10 0.63 12.72
CA ILE A 73 -7.93 2.08 12.81
C ILE A 73 -9.28 2.69 13.13
N VAL A 74 -9.36 3.45 14.23
CA VAL A 74 -10.54 4.23 14.63
C VAL A 74 -10.14 5.69 14.76
N GLY A 75 -10.51 6.51 13.77
CA GLY A 75 -10.20 7.93 13.71
C GLY A 75 -11.11 8.67 12.75
N THR A 76 -10.55 9.57 11.91
CA THR A 76 -11.32 10.26 10.85
C THR A 76 -12.00 9.28 9.88
N GLY A 77 -11.39 8.11 9.68
CA GLY A 77 -12.02 6.94 9.06
C GLY A 77 -11.97 5.73 10.00
N CYS A 78 -12.74 4.70 9.66
CA CYS A 78 -12.72 3.41 10.34
C CYS A 78 -12.38 2.32 9.33
N ASN A 79 -11.41 1.47 9.65
CA ASN A 79 -11.06 0.30 8.85
C ASN A 79 -10.52 -0.82 9.76
N ALA A 80 -10.73 -2.07 9.35
CA ALA A 80 -10.24 -3.25 10.07
C ALA A 80 -9.68 -4.27 9.07
N CYS A 81 -8.68 -5.03 9.51
CA CYS A 81 -8.17 -6.21 8.82
C CYS A 81 -7.93 -7.32 9.84
N TYR A 82 -7.82 -8.55 9.36
CA TYR A 82 -7.51 -9.70 10.19
C TYR A 82 -6.72 -10.73 9.39
N MET A 83 -6.05 -11.65 10.08
CA MET A 83 -5.47 -12.84 9.50
C MET A 83 -6.57 -13.87 9.27
N GLU A 84 -6.76 -14.29 8.03
CA GLU A 84 -7.67 -15.36 7.63
C GLU A 84 -6.87 -16.63 7.31
N GLU A 85 -7.49 -17.80 7.49
CA GLU A 85 -6.89 -19.11 7.17
C GLU A 85 -6.82 -19.40 5.66
#